data_AF-A0A832ZAK3-F1
#
_entry.id   AF-A0A832ZAK3-F1
#
_cell.length_a   1.000
_cell.length_b   1.000
_cell.length_c   1.000
_cell.angle_alpha   90.00
_cell.angle_beta   90.00
_cell.angle_gamma   90.00
#
_symmetry.space_group_name_H-M   'P 1'
#
loop_
_entity.id
_entity.type
_entity.pdbx_description
1 polymer ?
#
loop_
_entity_poly.entity_id
_entity_poly.type
_entity_poly.pdbx_seq_one_letter_code
_entity_poly.pdbx_strand_id
1 'polypeptide(L)'
;MARLVAVKIPDDVYKELERRAREAGYTLVSDYVRDIILRELGRAGISLRGLEERLTRLEEGDLTPRLYERILEIVKSVLAESIEKTLTSSNVIEVKGDVVDKVVQRVERKVMDIINPFTAKVDNVASKLADLIERIEILEERVKKLEEEFKRVREQAIQKHHRRTAIDRLKERGVVFESELRWLRDRDAFFERLRRDGAIILDVKGERIAVYPSFWSKFKDKVEKLPTAIDDEIKVLLRDVEYKLFSKLREAGLVYYDASKRAWKFVQELEPQNM
;
A
#
# COMPACT_ATOMS: atom_id res chain seq x y z
N MET A 1 6.12 0.05 6.38
CA MET A 1 6.48 0.98 7.48
C MET A 1 5.52 0.75 8.63
N ALA A 2 6.00 0.53 9.85
CA ALA A 2 5.15 0.42 11.02
C ALA A 2 4.67 1.81 11.47
N ARG A 3 3.41 1.92 11.92
CA ARG A 3 2.83 3.15 12.49
C ARG A 3 2.20 2.82 13.84
N LEU A 4 2.40 3.70 14.83
CA LEU A 4 1.86 3.53 16.18
C LEU A 4 0.44 4.10 16.25
N VAL A 5 -0.49 3.34 16.82
CA VAL A 5 -1.85 3.79 17.13
C VAL A 5 -2.06 3.63 18.63
N ALA A 6 -2.40 4.73 19.31
CA ALA A 6 -2.73 4.73 20.74
C ALA A 6 -4.22 5.08 20.90
N VAL A 7 -4.96 4.25 21.61
CA VAL A 7 -6.41 4.43 21.84
C VAL A 7 -6.65 4.50 23.34
N LYS A 8 -7.33 5.55 23.80
CA LYS A 8 -7.75 5.68 25.19
C LYS A 8 -9.17 5.17 25.30
N ILE A 9 -9.36 4.11 26.09
CA ILE A 9 -10.67 3.50 26.34
C ILE A 9 -10.99 3.53 27.84
N PRO A 10 -12.27 3.51 28.22
CA PRO A 10 -12.70 3.33 29.60
C PRO A 10 -12.20 2.01 30.21
N ASP A 11 -11.97 1.99 31.53
CA ASP A 11 -11.41 0.84 32.25
C ASP A 11 -12.31 -0.41 32.20
N ASP A 12 -13.63 -0.23 32.19
CA ASP A 12 -14.60 -1.31 32.02
C ASP A 12 -14.46 -2.00 30.66
N VAL A 13 -14.24 -1.21 29.61
CA VAL A 13 -13.99 -1.73 28.25
C VAL A 13 -12.65 -2.44 28.17
N TYR A 14 -11.61 -1.93 28.83
CA TYR A 14 -10.30 -2.59 28.89
C TYR A 14 -10.38 -3.95 29.60
N LYS A 15 -11.10 -4.03 30.73
CA LYS A 15 -11.31 -5.29 31.46
C LYS A 15 -12.05 -6.33 30.62
N GLU A 16 -13.05 -5.91 29.87
CA GLU A 16 -13.78 -6.81 28.96
C GLU A 16 -12.89 -7.31 27.81
N LEU A 17 -12.03 -6.43 27.26
CA LEU A 17 -11.03 -6.85 26.27
C LEU A 17 -10.01 -7.83 26.85
N GLU A 18 -9.58 -7.64 28.09
CA GLU A 18 -8.65 -8.56 28.77
C GLU A 18 -9.28 -9.94 28.98
N ARG A 19 -10.56 -9.98 29.42
CA ARG A 19 -11.32 -11.22 29.57
C ARG A 19 -11.43 -11.97 28.24
N ARG A 20 -11.83 -11.26 27.18
CA ARG A 20 -11.97 -11.86 25.84
C ARG A 20 -10.63 -12.28 25.23
N ALA A 21 -9.55 -11.54 25.49
CA ALA A 21 -8.22 -11.91 25.05
C ALA A 21 -7.78 -13.24 25.67
N ARG A 22 -8.00 -13.42 26.99
CA ARG A 22 -7.67 -14.65 27.71
C ARG A 22 -8.52 -15.84 27.24
N GLU A 23 -9.82 -15.63 27.03
CA GLU A 23 -10.72 -16.65 26.46
C GLU A 23 -10.32 -17.08 25.04
N ALA A 24 -9.76 -16.15 24.27
CA ALA A 24 -9.25 -16.41 22.92
C ALA A 24 -7.79 -16.91 22.89
N GLY A 25 -7.13 -17.09 24.06
CA GLY A 25 -5.78 -17.65 24.17
C GLY A 25 -4.63 -16.65 24.02
N TYR A 26 -4.90 -15.33 24.07
CA TYR A 26 -3.87 -14.30 23.95
C TYR A 26 -3.31 -13.91 25.32
N THR A 27 -1.98 -13.80 25.42
CA THR A 27 -1.26 -13.34 26.63
C THR A 27 -1.32 -11.82 26.79
N LEU A 28 -1.34 -11.08 25.68
CA LEU A 28 -1.35 -9.62 25.66
C LEU A 28 -2.62 -9.09 25.00
N VAL A 29 -3.28 -8.13 25.66
CA VAL A 29 -4.47 -7.45 25.13
C VAL A 29 -4.15 -6.72 23.81
N SER A 30 -2.92 -6.20 23.66
CA SER A 30 -2.46 -5.54 22.43
C SER A 30 -2.46 -6.48 21.21
N ASP A 31 -2.15 -7.77 21.41
CA ASP A 31 -2.10 -8.74 20.32
C ASP A 31 -3.52 -9.16 19.92
N TYR A 32 -4.41 -9.29 20.90
CA TYR A 32 -5.84 -9.53 20.66
C TYR A 32 -6.50 -8.37 19.89
N VAL A 33 -6.25 -7.13 20.33
CA VAL A 33 -6.78 -5.92 19.64
C VAL A 33 -6.22 -5.81 18.23
N ARG A 34 -4.94 -6.15 18.03
CA ARG A 34 -4.33 -6.21 16.70
C ARG A 34 -5.01 -7.26 15.82
N ASP A 35 -5.27 -8.46 16.34
CA ASP A 35 -5.97 -9.53 15.59
C ASP A 35 -7.36 -9.07 15.15
N ILE A 36 -8.13 -8.46 16.05
CA ILE A 36 -9.46 -7.92 15.73
C ILE A 36 -9.37 -6.88 14.61
N ILE A 37 -8.47 -5.89 14.73
CA ILE A 37 -8.31 -4.85 13.72
C ILE A 37 -7.94 -5.46 12.37
N LEU A 38 -7.01 -6.42 12.34
CA LEU A 38 -6.62 -7.08 11.09
C LEU A 38 -7.76 -7.91 10.50
N ARG A 39 -8.56 -8.58 11.34
CA ARG A 39 -9.73 -9.36 10.93
C ARG A 39 -10.82 -8.50 10.32
N GLU A 40 -11.21 -7.42 11.00
CA GLU A 40 -12.22 -6.47 10.51
C GLU A 40 -11.79 -5.76 9.22
N LEU A 41 -10.48 -5.54 9.04
CA LEU A 41 -9.94 -4.98 7.80
C LEU A 41 -9.79 -6.00 6.66
N GLY A 42 -10.23 -7.26 6.85
CA GLY A 42 -10.08 -8.33 5.86
C GLY A 42 -8.62 -8.70 5.57
N ARG A 43 -7.71 -8.34 6.48
CA ARG A 43 -6.26 -8.59 6.39
C ARG A 43 -5.77 -9.64 7.38
N ALA A 44 -6.69 -10.30 8.09
CA ALA A 44 -6.36 -11.50 8.83
C ALA A 44 -5.99 -12.59 7.83
N GLY A 45 -4.70 -12.67 7.49
CA GLY A 45 -4.12 -13.93 7.07
C GLY A 45 -4.45 -14.93 8.17
N ILE A 46 -5.00 -16.07 7.78
CA ILE A 46 -5.11 -17.24 8.67
C ILE A 46 -3.73 -17.40 9.31
N SER A 47 -3.62 -17.12 10.62
CA SER A 47 -2.34 -17.29 11.31
C SER A 47 -1.98 -18.75 11.19
N LEU A 48 -0.96 -19.06 10.38
CA LEU A 48 -0.49 -20.43 10.15
C LEU A 48 -0.23 -21.15 11.46
N ARG A 49 0.34 -20.44 12.46
CA ARG A 49 0.52 -20.95 13.83
C ARG A 49 -0.78 -21.35 14.51
N GLY A 50 -1.82 -20.55 14.39
CA GLY A 50 -3.14 -20.86 14.98
C GLY A 50 -3.87 -22.00 14.27
N LEU A 51 -3.52 -22.29 13.01
CA LEU A 51 -4.03 -23.45 12.28
C LEU A 51 -3.22 -24.71 12.62
N GLU A 52 -1.90 -24.60 12.68
CA GLU A 52 -0.97 -25.66 13.10
C GLU A 52 -1.32 -26.17 14.49
N GLU A 53 -1.44 -25.28 15.49
CA GLU A 53 -1.83 -25.65 16.86
C GLU A 53 -3.23 -26.30 16.94
N ARG A 54 -4.12 -26.02 15.99
CA ARG A 54 -5.45 -26.67 15.93
C ARG A 54 -5.37 -28.04 15.25
N LEU A 55 -4.49 -28.19 14.26
CA LEU A 55 -4.26 -29.47 13.57
C LEU A 55 -3.57 -30.46 14.52
N THR A 56 -2.54 -30.02 15.24
CA THR A 56 -1.81 -30.87 16.22
C THR A 56 -2.73 -31.36 17.34
N ARG A 57 -3.60 -30.50 17.87
CA ARG A 57 -4.61 -30.92 18.88
C ARG A 57 -5.60 -31.96 18.36
N LEU A 58 -5.99 -31.86 17.09
CA LEU A 58 -6.88 -32.83 16.46
C LEU A 58 -6.16 -34.16 16.17
N GLU A 59 -4.89 -34.14 15.79
CA GLU A 59 -4.05 -35.33 15.60
C GLU A 59 -3.74 -36.05 16.92
N GLU A 60 -3.62 -35.31 18.03
CA GLU A 60 -3.47 -35.85 19.39
C GLU A 60 -4.77 -36.39 20.00
N GLY A 61 -5.90 -36.30 19.29
CA GLY A 61 -7.19 -36.85 19.71
C GLY A 61 -8.01 -35.94 20.64
N ASP A 62 -7.62 -34.68 20.79
CA ASP A 62 -8.40 -33.67 21.52
C ASP A 62 -9.54 -33.17 20.63
N LEU A 63 -10.61 -33.96 20.59
CA LEU A 63 -11.83 -33.64 19.85
C LEU A 63 -12.43 -32.35 20.41
N THR A 64 -12.71 -31.38 19.53
CA THR A 64 -13.36 -30.13 19.96
C THR A 64 -14.64 -30.41 20.78
N PRO A 65 -14.96 -29.59 21.80
CA PRO A 65 -16.09 -29.86 22.70
C PRO A 65 -17.41 -30.14 21.99
N ARG A 66 -17.67 -29.45 20.86
CA ARG A 66 -18.86 -29.66 20.03
C ARG A 66 -18.92 -31.03 19.34
N LEU A 67 -17.77 -31.56 18.92
CA LEU A 67 -17.67 -32.90 18.33
C LEU A 67 -17.84 -33.97 19.41
N TYR A 68 -17.23 -33.76 20.58
CA TYR A 68 -17.39 -34.63 21.73
C TYR A 68 -18.85 -34.70 22.18
N GLU A 69 -19.51 -33.56 22.38
CA GLU A 69 -20.93 -33.46 22.74
C GLU A 69 -21.82 -34.19 21.73
N ARG A 70 -21.57 -34.01 20.44
CA ARG A 70 -22.38 -34.62 19.38
C ARG A 70 -22.19 -36.14 19.30
N ILE A 71 -20.97 -36.63 19.46
CA ILE A 71 -20.69 -38.07 19.57
C ILE A 71 -21.38 -38.64 20.83
N LEU A 72 -21.31 -37.92 21.95
CA LEU A 72 -21.90 -38.33 23.21
C LEU A 72 -23.44 -38.36 23.16
N GLU A 73 -24.07 -37.42 22.46
CA GLU A 73 -25.52 -37.44 22.17
C GLU A 73 -25.92 -38.67 21.34
N ILE A 74 -25.10 -39.05 20.36
CA ILE A 74 -25.37 -40.23 19.53
C ILE A 74 -25.24 -41.51 20.37
N VAL A 75 -24.17 -41.63 21.14
CA VAL A 75 -23.97 -42.78 22.05
C VAL A 75 -25.15 -42.89 23.02
N LYS A 76 -25.58 -41.76 23.61
CA LYS A 76 -26.77 -41.72 24.48
C LYS A 76 -28.04 -42.16 23.75
N SER A 77 -28.27 -41.70 22.51
CA SER A 77 -29.47 -42.07 21.74
C SER A 77 -29.52 -43.56 21.40
N VAL A 78 -28.38 -44.16 21.05
CA VAL A 78 -28.29 -45.59 20.70
C VAL A 78 -28.40 -46.47 21.94
N LEU A 79 -27.84 -46.01 23.07
CA LEU A 79 -27.97 -46.70 24.35
C LEU A 79 -29.41 -46.67 24.86
N ALA A 80 -30.09 -45.52 24.75
CA ALA A 80 -31.49 -45.37 25.12
C ALA A 80 -32.42 -46.28 24.30
N GLU A 81 -32.25 -46.31 22.97
CA GLU A 81 -33.06 -47.18 22.08
C GLU A 81 -32.81 -48.68 22.36
N SER A 82 -31.60 -49.04 22.78
CA SER A 82 -31.25 -50.43 23.11
C SER A 82 -31.78 -50.84 24.49
N ILE A 83 -31.82 -49.92 25.46
CA ILE A 83 -32.41 -50.15 26.78
C ILE A 83 -33.94 -50.27 26.67
N GLU A 84 -34.61 -49.43 25.87
CA GLU A 84 -36.06 -49.53 25.64
C GLU A 84 -36.47 -50.87 25.02
N LYS A 85 -35.77 -51.34 23.99
CA LYS A 85 -36.02 -52.65 23.36
C LYS A 85 -35.79 -53.82 24.32
N THR A 86 -34.86 -53.68 25.27
CA THR A 86 -34.53 -54.72 26.27
C THR A 86 -35.55 -54.74 27.42
N LEU A 87 -36.08 -53.58 27.83
CA LEU A 87 -37.09 -53.47 28.91
C LEU A 87 -38.47 -54.01 28.50
N THR A 88 -38.83 -53.99 27.21
CA THR A 88 -40.05 -54.63 26.70
C THR A 88 -40.02 -56.17 26.72
N SER A 89 -38.85 -56.77 26.95
CA SER A 89 -38.69 -58.24 27.03
C SER A 89 -38.24 -58.61 28.44
N SER A 90 -39.18 -58.68 29.39
CA SER A 90 -38.88 -58.94 30.80
C SER A 90 -38.18 -60.28 31.01
N ASN A 91 -36.91 -60.25 31.42
CA ASN A 91 -36.43 -60.84 32.67
C ASN A 91 -34.97 -60.42 32.90
N VAL A 92 -34.59 -60.31 34.17
CA VAL A 92 -33.22 -60.04 34.62
C VAL A 92 -32.29 -61.11 34.03
N ILE A 93 -31.39 -60.73 33.13
CA ILE A 93 -30.37 -61.62 32.56
C ILE A 93 -29.04 -60.87 32.56
N GLU A 94 -28.01 -61.53 33.09
CA GLU A 94 -26.60 -61.18 32.91
C GLU A 94 -26.35 -60.54 31.54
N VAL A 95 -25.72 -59.37 31.53
CA VAL A 95 -25.31 -58.68 30.31
C VAL A 95 -24.27 -59.56 29.60
N LYS A 96 -24.72 -60.50 28.76
CA LYS A 96 -23.85 -61.28 27.88
C LYS A 96 -23.19 -60.31 26.89
N GLY A 97 -21.87 -60.44 26.73
CA GLY A 97 -21.03 -59.59 25.86
C GLY A 97 -21.59 -59.40 24.44
N ASP A 98 -22.32 -60.40 23.91
CA ASP A 98 -22.93 -60.37 22.58
C ASP A 98 -23.96 -59.24 22.36
N VAL A 99 -24.63 -58.74 23.41
CA VAL A 99 -25.55 -57.58 23.29
C VAL A 99 -24.76 -56.27 23.24
N VAL A 100 -23.69 -56.18 24.03
CA VAL A 100 -22.79 -55.03 24.04
C VAL A 100 -22.08 -54.91 22.69
N ASP A 101 -21.61 -56.02 22.13
CA ASP A 101 -20.95 -56.06 20.82
C ASP A 101 -21.88 -55.57 19.69
N LYS A 102 -23.16 -55.94 19.72
CA LYS A 102 -24.16 -55.46 18.74
C LYS A 102 -24.44 -53.96 18.86
N VAL A 103 -24.42 -53.42 20.08
CA VAL A 103 -24.56 -51.98 20.33
C VAL A 103 -23.31 -51.24 19.87
N VAL A 104 -22.12 -51.76 20.18
CA VAL A 104 -20.82 -51.21 19.73
C VAL A 104 -20.78 -51.14 18.20
N GLN A 105 -21.12 -52.21 17.50
CA GLN A 105 -21.17 -52.22 16.02
C GLN A 105 -22.15 -51.19 15.44
N ARG A 106 -23.28 -50.95 16.12
CA ARG A 106 -24.27 -49.95 15.67
C ARG A 106 -23.76 -48.53 15.89
N VAL A 107 -23.12 -48.27 17.02
CA VAL A 107 -22.47 -46.99 17.31
C VAL A 107 -21.35 -46.73 16.32
N GLU A 108 -20.48 -47.72 16.09
CA GLU A 108 -19.38 -47.65 15.13
C GLU A 108 -19.89 -47.31 13.72
N ARG A 109 -20.96 -47.97 13.27
CA ARG A 109 -21.60 -47.65 11.98
C ARG A 109 -22.12 -46.22 11.92
N LYS A 110 -22.81 -45.76 12.97
CA LYS A 110 -23.36 -44.40 13.01
C LYS A 110 -22.28 -43.33 13.08
N VAL A 111 -21.17 -43.64 13.74
CA VAL A 111 -19.97 -42.80 13.80
C VAL A 111 -19.28 -42.76 12.42
N MET A 112 -19.10 -43.91 11.76
CA MET A 112 -18.58 -44.00 10.39
C MET A 112 -19.44 -43.20 9.40
N ASP A 113 -20.77 -43.31 9.48
CA ASP A 113 -21.70 -42.59 8.61
C ASP A 113 -21.59 -41.07 8.75
N ILE A 114 -21.19 -40.58 9.93
CA ILE A 114 -20.99 -39.16 10.19
C ILE A 114 -19.59 -38.73 9.76
N ILE A 115 -18.56 -39.54 10.02
CA ILE A 115 -17.17 -39.23 9.68
C ILE A 115 -16.96 -39.25 8.16
N ASN A 116 -17.53 -40.21 7.44
CA ASN A 116 -17.33 -40.37 5.99
C ASN A 116 -17.59 -39.08 5.18
N PRO A 117 -18.69 -38.34 5.38
CA PRO A 117 -18.91 -37.03 4.76
C PRO A 117 -17.86 -35.96 5.12
N PHE A 118 -17.30 -35.99 6.33
CA PHE A 118 -16.25 -35.06 6.73
C PHE A 118 -14.91 -35.44 6.10
N THR A 119 -14.56 -36.72 6.06
CA THR A 119 -13.38 -37.23 5.35
C THR A 119 -13.42 -36.80 3.88
N ALA A 120 -14.55 -37.02 3.21
CA ALA A 120 -14.72 -36.59 1.82
C ALA A 120 -14.60 -35.06 1.64
N LYS A 121 -15.07 -34.25 2.59
CA LYS A 121 -14.89 -32.79 2.54
C LYS A 121 -13.44 -32.39 2.77
N VAL A 122 -12.73 -33.06 3.68
CA VAL A 122 -11.30 -32.84 3.93
C VAL A 122 -10.49 -33.18 2.68
N ASP A 123 -10.76 -34.32 2.04
CA ASP A 123 -10.11 -34.72 0.79
C ASP A 123 -10.33 -33.67 -0.30
N ASN A 124 -11.58 -33.21 -0.48
CA ASN A 124 -11.89 -32.15 -1.44
C ASN A 124 -11.15 -30.83 -1.14
N VAL A 125 -10.97 -30.47 0.14
CA VAL A 125 -10.21 -29.28 0.54
C VAL A 125 -8.72 -29.49 0.29
N ALA A 126 -8.17 -30.67 0.59
CA ALA A 126 -6.78 -31.02 0.32
C ALA A 126 -6.49 -30.94 -1.19
N SER A 127 -7.36 -31.48 -2.04
CA SER A 127 -7.23 -31.36 -3.51
C SER A 127 -7.28 -29.90 -3.97
N LYS A 128 -8.22 -29.11 -3.46
CA LYS A 128 -8.31 -27.68 -3.81
C LYS A 128 -7.09 -26.88 -3.32
N LEU A 129 -6.51 -27.24 -2.18
CA LEU A 129 -5.28 -26.63 -1.68
C LEU A 129 -4.11 -26.96 -2.59
N ALA A 130 -3.97 -28.21 -3.04
CA ALA A 130 -2.96 -28.61 -4.01
C ALA A 130 -3.10 -27.81 -5.32
N ASP A 131 -4.31 -27.69 -5.86
CA ASP A 131 -4.57 -26.88 -7.07
C ASP A 131 -4.22 -25.40 -6.87
N LEU A 132 -4.50 -24.85 -5.69
CA LEU A 132 -4.18 -23.45 -5.37
C LEU A 132 -2.68 -23.24 -5.25
N ILE A 133 -1.95 -24.18 -4.63
CA ILE A 133 -0.49 -24.15 -4.53
C ILE A 133 0.11 -24.14 -5.93
N GLU A 134 -0.31 -25.05 -6.81
CA GLU A 134 0.19 -25.12 -8.20
C GLU A 134 -0.11 -23.81 -8.96
N ARG A 135 -1.32 -23.25 -8.81
CA ARG A 135 -1.67 -21.96 -9.44
C ARG A 135 -0.83 -20.81 -8.92
N ILE A 136 -0.52 -20.79 -7.63
CA ILE A 136 0.34 -19.77 -7.02
C ILE A 136 1.76 -19.88 -7.59
N GLU A 137 2.32 -21.08 -7.66
CA GLU A 137 3.66 -21.30 -8.24
C GLU A 137 3.74 -20.82 -9.70
N ILE A 138 2.73 -21.14 -10.51
CA ILE A 138 2.63 -20.66 -11.90
C ILE A 138 2.54 -19.12 -11.96
N LEU A 139 1.77 -18.50 -11.05
CA LEU A 139 1.65 -17.04 -10.99
C LEU A 139 2.95 -16.38 -10.53
N GLU A 140 3.64 -16.94 -9.54
CA GLU A 140 4.94 -16.46 -9.08
C GLU A 140 5.97 -16.49 -10.22
N GLU A 141 6.00 -17.55 -11.01
CA GLU A 141 6.90 -17.63 -12.17
C GLU A 141 6.55 -16.61 -13.26
N ARG A 142 5.26 -16.38 -13.51
CA ARG A 142 4.80 -15.33 -14.45
C ARG A 142 5.15 -13.93 -13.96
N VAL A 143 4.98 -13.66 -12.67
CA VAL A 143 5.35 -12.38 -12.05
C VAL A 143 6.85 -12.16 -12.18
N LYS A 144 7.68 -13.18 -11.90
CA LYS A 144 9.13 -13.09 -12.08
C LYS A 144 9.53 -12.76 -13.52
N LYS A 145 8.91 -13.41 -14.52
CA LYS A 145 9.13 -13.09 -15.94
C LYS A 145 8.74 -11.66 -16.28
N LEU A 146 7.57 -11.20 -15.80
CA LEU A 146 7.12 -9.82 -15.99
C LEU A 146 8.04 -8.80 -15.30
N GLU A 147 8.56 -9.10 -14.11
CA GLU A 147 9.53 -8.24 -13.42
C GLU A 147 10.84 -8.13 -14.18
N GLU A 148 11.34 -9.23 -14.75
CA GLU A 148 12.54 -9.23 -15.60
C GLU A 148 12.32 -8.44 -16.90
N GLU A 149 11.17 -8.59 -17.55
CA GLU A 149 10.80 -7.80 -18.72
C GLU A 149 10.65 -6.31 -18.38
N PHE A 150 9.98 -5.99 -17.27
CA PHE A 150 9.82 -4.62 -16.80
C PHE A 150 11.17 -3.99 -16.45
N LYS A 151 12.10 -4.76 -15.86
CA LYS A 151 13.45 -4.30 -15.59
C LYS A 151 14.20 -3.99 -16.88
N ARG A 152 14.10 -4.83 -17.91
CA ARG A 152 14.69 -4.58 -19.25
C ARG A 152 14.07 -3.36 -19.93
N VAL A 153 12.76 -3.22 -19.91
CA VAL A 153 12.06 -2.05 -20.45
C VAL A 153 12.45 -0.79 -19.69
N ARG A 154 12.59 -0.88 -18.37
CA ARG A 154 13.03 0.22 -17.52
C ARG A 154 14.49 0.57 -17.78
N GLU A 155 15.38 -0.39 -17.99
CA GLU A 155 16.78 -0.16 -18.36
C GLU A 155 16.91 0.46 -19.75
N GLN A 156 16.11 0.02 -20.73
CA GLN A 156 16.02 0.63 -22.05
C GLN A 156 15.41 2.04 -22.00
N ALA A 157 14.40 2.25 -21.15
CA ALA A 157 13.81 3.56 -20.89
C ALA A 157 14.82 4.46 -20.18
N ILE A 158 15.58 3.97 -19.19
CA ILE A 158 16.62 4.70 -18.48
C ILE A 158 17.80 5.03 -19.40
N GLN A 159 18.20 4.15 -20.33
CA GLN A 159 19.20 4.48 -21.35
C GLN A 159 18.70 5.56 -22.31
N LYS A 160 17.41 5.58 -22.67
CA LYS A 160 16.78 6.70 -23.39
C LYS A 160 16.61 7.96 -22.52
N HIS A 161 16.35 7.83 -21.22
CA HIS A 161 16.12 8.91 -20.25
C HIS A 161 17.40 9.42 -19.56
N HIS A 162 18.56 8.80 -19.79
CA HIS A 162 19.84 9.32 -19.32
C HIS A 162 20.27 10.57 -20.10
N ARG A 163 19.44 11.02 -21.05
CA ARG A 163 19.24 12.43 -21.33
C ARG A 163 18.10 12.96 -20.44
N ARG A 164 18.34 13.19 -19.14
CA ARG A 164 17.58 14.25 -18.45
C ARG A 164 18.05 15.52 -19.12
N THR A 165 17.37 15.90 -20.20
CA THR A 165 17.81 16.97 -21.07
C THR A 165 17.91 18.23 -20.22
N ALA A 166 18.87 19.10 -20.54
CA ALA A 166 19.00 20.38 -19.86
C ALA A 166 17.65 21.13 -19.82
N ILE A 167 16.81 20.91 -20.85
CA ILE A 167 15.45 21.44 -20.96
C ILE A 167 14.47 20.95 -19.88
N ASP A 168 14.58 19.70 -19.40
CA ASP A 168 13.66 19.17 -18.39
C ASP A 168 13.92 19.83 -17.03
N ARG A 169 15.20 20.03 -16.71
CA ARG A 169 15.62 20.79 -15.53
C ARG A 169 15.19 22.26 -15.63
N LEU A 170 15.25 22.85 -16.83
CA LEU A 170 14.75 24.21 -17.07
C LEU A 170 13.22 24.27 -16.94
N LYS A 171 12.49 23.25 -17.39
CA LYS A 171 11.02 23.15 -17.28
C LYS A 171 10.55 23.05 -15.83
N GLU A 172 11.29 22.33 -14.98
CA GLU A 172 10.99 22.20 -13.55
C GLU A 172 11.28 23.49 -12.77
N ARG A 173 12.43 24.15 -13.04
CA ARG A 173 12.86 25.34 -12.29
C ARG A 173 12.34 26.66 -12.86
N GLY A 174 11.96 26.69 -14.14
CA GLY A 174 11.51 27.89 -14.87
C GLY A 174 12.65 28.80 -15.33
N VAL A 175 13.65 29.04 -14.47
CA VAL A 175 14.80 29.94 -14.73
C VAL A 175 16.10 29.27 -14.29
N VAL A 176 17.17 29.46 -15.05
CA VAL A 176 18.53 29.06 -14.69
C VAL A 176 19.48 30.23 -14.93
N PHE A 177 20.22 30.61 -13.90
CA PHE A 177 21.20 31.68 -13.94
C PHE A 177 22.61 31.13 -14.17
N GLU A 178 23.43 31.79 -14.97
CA GLU A 178 24.83 31.42 -15.16
C GLU A 178 25.62 31.40 -13.85
N SER A 179 25.31 32.31 -12.91
CA SER A 179 25.95 32.37 -11.58
C SER A 179 25.69 31.14 -10.70
N GLU A 180 24.61 30.38 -10.95
CA GLU A 180 24.30 29.11 -10.27
C GLU A 180 25.01 27.91 -10.89
N LEU A 181 25.55 28.07 -12.11
CA LEU A 181 26.20 27.01 -12.88
C LEU A 181 27.73 27.03 -12.78
N ARG A 182 28.29 27.59 -11.71
CA ARG A 182 29.76 27.63 -11.48
C ARG A 182 30.43 26.25 -11.46
N TRP A 183 29.67 25.19 -11.22
CA TRP A 183 30.15 23.81 -11.21
C TRP A 183 30.31 23.21 -12.62
N LEU A 184 29.79 23.87 -13.67
CA LEU A 184 29.82 23.34 -15.02
C LEU A 184 31.04 23.86 -15.80
N ARG A 185 31.80 22.92 -16.39
CA ARG A 185 33.06 23.22 -17.09
C ARG A 185 32.87 23.99 -18.39
N ASP A 186 31.77 23.74 -19.11
CA ASP A 186 31.44 24.41 -20.37
C ASP A 186 30.02 24.98 -20.27
N ARG A 187 29.94 26.30 -20.00
CA ARG A 187 28.69 27.03 -19.85
C ARG A 187 28.11 27.38 -21.22
N ASP A 188 28.96 27.73 -22.18
CA ASP A 188 28.55 28.11 -23.53
C ASP A 188 27.83 26.96 -24.23
N ALA A 189 28.39 25.74 -24.20
CA ALA A 189 27.76 24.57 -24.80
C ALA A 189 26.43 24.18 -24.12
N PHE A 190 26.26 24.52 -22.84
CA PHE A 190 25.02 24.28 -22.11
C PHE A 190 23.90 25.23 -22.50
N PHE A 191 24.20 26.53 -22.57
CA PHE A 191 23.25 27.53 -23.03
C PHE A 191 22.90 27.32 -24.51
N GLU A 192 23.87 27.00 -25.36
CA GLU A 192 23.62 26.71 -26.77
C GLU A 192 22.70 25.50 -26.97
N ARG A 193 22.83 24.46 -26.13
CA ARG A 193 21.90 23.32 -26.14
C ARG A 193 20.50 23.72 -25.70
N LEU A 194 20.38 24.54 -24.65
CA LEU A 194 19.09 25.05 -24.20
C LEU A 194 18.42 25.93 -25.26
N ARG A 195 19.20 26.74 -25.99
CA ARG A 195 18.72 27.53 -27.12
C ARG A 195 18.11 26.64 -28.21
N ARG A 196 18.83 25.58 -28.61
CA ARG A 196 18.34 24.58 -29.58
C ARG A 196 17.07 23.87 -29.11
N ASP A 197 16.95 23.63 -27.81
CA ASP A 197 15.77 23.03 -27.19
C ASP A 197 14.63 24.05 -26.95
N GLY A 198 14.78 25.31 -27.40
CA GLY A 198 13.74 26.35 -27.39
C GLY A 198 13.70 27.24 -26.14
N ALA A 199 14.77 27.27 -25.33
CA ALA A 199 14.87 28.19 -24.21
C ALA A 199 15.16 29.63 -24.65
N ILE A 200 14.58 30.60 -23.94
CA ILE A 200 14.89 32.03 -24.14
C ILE A 200 16.13 32.35 -23.31
N ILE A 201 17.18 32.85 -23.95
CA ILE A 201 18.41 33.27 -23.27
C ILE A 201 18.44 34.79 -23.21
N LEU A 202 18.62 35.32 -22.01
CA LEU A 202 18.74 36.74 -21.74
C LEU A 202 20.18 37.04 -21.33
N ASP A 203 20.86 37.91 -22.06
CA ASP A 203 22.16 38.45 -21.67
C ASP A 203 21.94 39.72 -20.84
N VAL A 204 22.09 39.61 -19.52
CA VAL A 204 21.76 40.68 -18.57
C VAL A 204 23.02 41.04 -17.79
N LYS A 205 23.58 42.23 -18.01
CA LYS A 205 24.81 42.72 -17.34
C LYS A 205 25.99 41.72 -17.39
N GLY A 206 26.17 41.02 -18.51
CA GLY A 206 27.24 40.03 -18.67
C GLY A 206 26.98 38.68 -18.01
N GLU A 207 25.74 38.40 -17.60
CA GLU A 207 25.28 37.10 -17.10
C GLU A 207 24.22 36.52 -18.06
N ARG A 208 24.40 35.27 -18.49
CA ARG A 208 23.40 34.53 -19.29
C ARG A 208 22.34 33.90 -18.39
N ILE A 209 21.08 34.19 -18.69
CA ILE A 209 19.94 33.65 -17.97
C ILE A 209 19.06 32.89 -18.95
N ALA A 210 18.91 31.58 -18.74
CA ALA A 210 17.99 30.76 -19.52
C ALA A 210 16.63 30.74 -18.84
N VAL A 211 15.58 31.02 -19.61
CA VAL A 211 14.19 31.03 -19.16
C VAL A 211 13.36 30.13 -20.06
N TYR A 212 12.51 29.30 -19.45
CA TYR A 212 11.58 28.48 -20.22
C TYR A 212 10.48 29.35 -20.86
N PRO A 213 10.10 29.15 -22.15
CA PRO A 213 9.13 30.02 -22.83
C PRO A 213 7.80 30.21 -22.09
N SER A 214 7.21 29.13 -21.59
CA SER A 214 5.91 29.22 -20.89
C SER A 214 6.03 29.91 -19.52
N PHE A 215 7.21 29.86 -18.90
CA PHE A 215 7.51 30.60 -17.69
C PHE A 215 7.64 32.10 -18.01
N TRP A 216 8.37 32.44 -19.07
CA TRP A 216 8.57 33.83 -19.51
C TRP A 216 7.24 34.55 -19.80
N SER A 217 6.34 33.90 -20.54
CA SER A 217 5.02 34.48 -20.84
C SER A 217 4.20 34.76 -19.57
N LYS A 218 4.19 33.83 -18.61
CA LYS A 218 3.50 34.00 -17.32
C LYS A 218 4.15 35.08 -16.46
N PHE A 219 5.47 35.13 -16.45
CA PHE A 219 6.24 36.13 -15.72
C PHE A 219 5.96 37.53 -16.26
N LYS A 220 5.99 37.71 -17.59
CA LYS A 220 5.69 38.99 -18.24
C LYS A 220 4.29 39.50 -17.89
N ASP A 221 3.28 38.63 -18.00
CA ASP A 221 1.90 38.96 -17.65
C ASP A 221 1.74 39.33 -16.16
N LYS A 222 2.44 38.62 -15.26
CA LYS A 222 2.46 38.96 -13.83
C LYS A 222 3.10 40.32 -13.58
N VAL A 223 4.28 40.58 -14.15
CA VAL A 223 5.02 41.83 -13.93
C VAL A 223 4.24 43.04 -14.45
N GLU A 224 3.64 42.94 -15.63
CA GLU A 224 2.82 44.04 -16.20
C GLU A 224 1.59 44.37 -15.33
N LYS A 225 1.05 43.38 -14.60
CA LYS A 225 -0.09 43.54 -13.69
C LYS A 225 0.30 44.03 -12.29
N LEU A 226 1.59 44.15 -11.97
CA LEU A 226 2.01 44.63 -10.64
C LEU A 226 1.71 46.14 -10.51
N PRO A 227 0.82 46.54 -9.58
CA PRO A 227 0.41 47.94 -9.43
C PRO A 227 1.41 48.78 -8.62
N THR A 228 2.37 48.12 -7.95
CA THR A 228 3.23 48.74 -6.94
C THR A 228 4.69 48.78 -7.39
N ALA A 229 5.39 49.86 -7.02
CA ALA A 229 6.84 50.01 -7.15
C ALA A 229 7.62 49.66 -5.87
N ILE A 230 6.92 49.29 -4.77
CA ILE A 230 7.53 48.97 -3.47
C ILE A 230 8.12 47.57 -3.52
N ASP A 231 9.41 47.46 -3.21
CA ASP A 231 10.18 46.23 -3.34
C ASP A 231 9.66 45.09 -2.46
N ASP A 232 9.28 45.40 -1.21
CA ASP A 232 8.76 44.41 -0.26
C ASP A 232 7.41 43.81 -0.72
N GLU A 233 6.52 44.63 -1.29
CA GLU A 233 5.25 44.14 -1.84
C GLU A 233 5.48 43.25 -3.07
N ILE A 234 6.41 43.64 -3.94
CA ILE A 234 6.76 42.86 -5.14
C ILE A 234 7.33 41.49 -4.74
N LYS A 235 8.14 41.43 -3.66
CA LYS A 235 8.70 40.17 -3.14
C LYS A 235 7.63 39.22 -2.59
N VAL A 236 6.52 39.75 -2.06
CA VAL A 236 5.39 38.93 -1.60
C VAL A 236 4.52 38.44 -2.77
N LEU A 237 4.38 39.27 -3.81
CA LEU A 237 3.56 38.96 -4.99
C LEU A 237 4.25 38.02 -5.99
N LEU A 238 5.58 38.02 -6.04
CA LEU A 238 6.39 37.14 -6.88
C LEU A 238 6.98 35.98 -6.06
N ARG A 239 7.13 34.81 -6.67
CA ARG A 239 7.89 33.70 -6.04
C ARG A 239 9.37 34.07 -5.97
N ASP A 240 10.12 33.47 -5.04
CA ASP A 240 11.57 33.77 -4.87
C ASP A 240 12.38 33.76 -6.18
N VAL A 241 12.11 32.80 -7.07
CA VAL A 241 12.79 32.69 -8.37
C VAL A 241 12.34 33.80 -9.34
N GLU A 242 11.05 34.14 -9.34
CA GLU A 242 10.48 35.21 -10.18
C GLU A 242 11.02 36.58 -9.71
N TYR A 243 11.08 36.82 -8.40
CA TYR A 243 11.63 38.06 -7.83
C TYR A 243 13.13 38.19 -8.13
N LYS A 244 13.91 37.11 -8.06
CA LYS A 244 15.33 37.13 -8.46
C LYS A 244 15.50 37.53 -9.93
N LEU A 245 14.70 36.97 -10.83
CA LEU A 245 14.70 37.35 -12.24
C LEU A 245 14.29 38.83 -12.40
N PHE A 246 13.25 39.26 -11.69
CA PHE A 246 12.78 40.64 -11.72
C PHE A 246 13.84 41.65 -11.23
N SER A 247 14.50 41.40 -10.09
CA SER A 247 15.55 42.29 -9.57
C SER A 247 16.70 42.41 -10.56
N LYS A 248 17.11 41.30 -11.18
CA LYS A 248 18.16 41.30 -12.21
C LYS A 248 17.77 42.12 -13.43
N LEU A 249 16.53 42.01 -13.89
CA LEU A 249 16.02 42.79 -15.02
C LEU A 249 15.89 44.28 -14.68
N ARG A 250 15.44 44.61 -13.46
CA ARG A 250 15.39 45.99 -12.94
C ARG A 250 16.77 46.61 -12.83
N GLU A 251 17.73 45.89 -12.24
CA GLU A 251 19.11 46.33 -12.11
C GLU A 251 19.75 46.61 -13.48
N ALA A 252 19.40 45.81 -14.49
CA ALA A 252 19.85 45.99 -15.87
C ALA A 252 19.10 47.09 -16.64
N GLY A 253 18.12 47.74 -16.03
CA GLY A 253 17.31 48.76 -16.69
C GLY A 253 16.40 48.20 -17.78
N LEU A 254 16.20 46.89 -17.85
CA LEU A 254 15.34 46.23 -18.85
C LEU A 254 13.85 46.33 -18.48
N VAL A 255 13.56 46.64 -17.21
CA VAL A 255 12.22 46.79 -16.66
C VAL A 255 12.16 48.10 -15.87
N TYR A 256 11.18 48.94 -16.21
CA TYR A 256 10.93 50.22 -15.54
C TYR A 256 9.46 50.34 -15.11
N TYR A 257 9.22 51.11 -14.06
CA TYR A 257 7.86 51.39 -13.60
C TYR A 257 7.34 52.64 -14.31
N ASP A 258 6.27 52.50 -15.08
CA ASP A 258 5.56 53.63 -15.67
C ASP A 258 4.59 54.20 -14.63
N ALA A 259 4.98 55.30 -13.99
CA ALA A 259 4.17 55.96 -12.96
C ALA A 259 2.82 56.47 -13.49
N SER A 260 2.71 56.75 -14.80
CA SER A 260 1.46 57.21 -15.42
C SER A 260 0.47 56.07 -15.61
N LYS A 261 0.98 54.88 -15.95
CA LYS A 261 0.15 53.66 -16.14
C LYS A 261 0.08 52.76 -14.91
N ARG A 262 0.80 53.10 -13.84
CA ARG A 262 0.98 52.32 -12.60
C ARG A 262 1.31 50.85 -12.89
N ALA A 263 2.15 50.63 -13.90
CA ALA A 263 2.46 49.31 -14.39
C ALA A 263 3.94 49.22 -14.73
N TRP A 264 4.52 48.05 -14.53
CA TRP A 264 5.88 47.77 -14.97
C TRP A 264 5.88 47.47 -16.47
N LYS A 265 6.83 48.08 -17.19
CA LYS A 265 7.04 47.87 -18.62
C LYS A 265 8.45 47.39 -18.89
N PHE A 266 8.57 46.59 -19.93
CA PHE A 266 9.86 46.15 -20.46
C PHE A 266 10.34 47.17 -21.49
N VAL A 267 11.63 47.53 -21.47
CA VAL A 267 12.23 48.56 -22.35
C VAL A 267 12.29 48.12 -23.82
N GLN A 268 12.11 46.83 -24.08
CA GLN A 268 11.98 46.24 -25.42
C GLN A 268 13.18 46.51 -26.34
N GLU A 269 14.25 45.77 -26.11
CA GLU A 269 15.11 45.22 -27.18
C GLU A 269 15.74 43.94 -26.66
N LEU A 270 14.91 42.91 -26.47
CA LEU A 270 15.39 41.54 -26.37
C LEU A 270 15.00 40.91 -27.70
N GLU A 271 15.81 41.17 -28.73
CA GLU A 271 15.76 40.31 -29.91
C GLU A 271 16.10 38.91 -29.43
N PRO A 272 15.17 37.95 -29.49
CA PRO A 272 15.60 36.56 -29.44
C PRO A 272 16.49 36.39 -30.67
N GLN A 273 17.80 36.27 -30.49
CA GLN A 273 18.71 35.83 -31.54
C GLN A 273 18.36 34.39 -31.87
N ASN A 274 17.29 34.23 -32.65
CA ASN A 274 16.93 33.02 -33.38
C ASN A 274 17.58 33.16 -34.75
N MET A 275 18.84 32.75 -34.87
CA MET A 275 19.47 32.37 -36.14
C MET A 275 20.02 30.97 -36.02
#